data_AF-A0A9X4ASK6-F1
#
_entry.id   AF-A0A9X4ASK6-F1
#
_cell.length_a   1.000
_cell.length_b   1.000
_cell.length_c   1.000
_cell.angle_alpha   90.00
_cell.angle_beta   90.00
_cell.angle_gamma   90.00
#
_symmetry.space_group_name_H-M   'P 1'
#
loop_
_entity.id
_entity.type
_entity.pdbx_description
1 polymer ?
#
loop_
_entity_poly.entity_id
_entity_poly.type
_entity_poly.pdbx_seq_one_letter_code
_entity_poly.pdbx_strand_id
1 'polypeptide(L)'
;MPWVRALLRGQKVYAKADEAGRLVSDGGRVEVRYKPNDGRKYGAREDNLKVVPGELLPDDACGPAEAVEKKKDGEAQVATKSAGTSRAKATTSEERKAAAKAAHDAAPPLAEGQLVAYADGACTGNPGPAGLGVVVVDGDRRIEISEYLGNGTNNIAELTAILRAVGAVEDTGKPLLVRTDSQYAIGVLQKGWKAKANTDLVAEVKDVLKRNKTRLEYVPGHSGVALNERADELAREAVRSRRSSRRAITKSE
;
A
#
# COMPACT_ATOMS: atom_id res chain seq x y z
N MET A 1 31.66 -5.53 8.11
CA MET A 1 31.93 -4.60 7.00
C MET A 1 31.19 -3.29 7.25
N PRO A 2 31.87 -2.14 7.17
CA PRO A 2 31.26 -0.84 7.49
C PRO A 2 30.10 -0.49 6.55
N TRP A 3 29.32 0.51 6.97
CA TRP A 3 28.18 1.03 6.21
C TRP A 3 28.45 2.47 5.79
N VAL A 4 28.09 2.82 4.56
CA VAL A 4 28.06 4.21 4.08
C VAL A 4 26.62 4.69 3.96
N ARG A 5 26.42 6.00 4.13
CA ARG A 5 25.14 6.63 3.79
C ARG A 5 25.05 6.76 2.26
N ALA A 6 23.93 6.36 1.69
CA ALA A 6 23.66 6.49 0.27
C ALA A 6 22.22 6.94 0.01
N LEU A 7 21.95 7.39 -1.21
CA LEU A 7 20.61 7.65 -1.70
C LEU A 7 20.23 6.57 -2.71
N LEU A 8 19.13 5.88 -2.43
CA LEU A 8 18.47 4.97 -3.36
C LEU A 8 17.20 5.64 -3.85
N ARG A 9 17.18 6.06 -5.12
CA ARG A 9 16.02 6.77 -5.72
C ARG A 9 15.56 7.99 -4.90
N GLY A 10 16.52 8.72 -4.31
CA GLY A 10 16.27 9.91 -3.49
C GLY A 10 15.97 9.63 -2.01
N GLN A 11 15.82 8.36 -1.61
CA GLN A 11 15.61 7.98 -0.22
C GLN A 11 16.94 7.63 0.47
N LYS A 12 17.15 8.12 1.70
CA LYS A 12 18.33 7.80 2.51
C LYS A 12 18.33 6.32 2.88
N VAL A 13 19.44 5.65 2.58
CA VAL A 13 19.73 4.26 2.91
C VAL A 13 21.15 4.14 3.45
N TYR A 14 21.42 3.02 4.11
CA TYR A 14 22.73 2.59 4.54
C TYR A 14 23.15 1.46 3.61
N ALA A 15 24.23 1.63 2.88
CA ALA A 15 24.75 0.65 1.93
C ALA A 15 26.04 0.04 2.47
N LYS A 16 26.20 -1.27 2.28
CA LYS A 16 27.39 -1.99 2.76
C LYS A 16 28.61 -1.58 1.95
N ALA A 17 29.70 -1.28 2.64
CA ALA A 17 30.92 -0.75 2.06
C ALA A 17 32.18 -1.45 2.62
N ASP A 18 33.31 -1.28 1.92
CA ASP A 18 34.62 -1.66 2.41
C ASP A 18 35.21 -0.59 3.35
N GLU A 19 36.37 -0.87 3.94
CA GLU A 19 37.08 0.07 4.83
C GLU A 19 37.53 1.37 4.14
N ALA A 20 37.51 1.41 2.81
CA ALA A 20 37.78 2.60 2.00
C ALA A 20 36.49 3.36 1.60
N GLY A 21 35.31 2.89 2.04
CA GLY A 21 34.00 3.47 1.73
C GLY A 21 33.46 3.16 0.33
N ARG A 22 34.05 2.20 -0.38
CA ARG A 22 33.55 1.71 -1.67
C ARG A 22 32.45 0.69 -1.45
N LEU A 23 31.41 0.73 -2.29
CA LEU A 23 30.27 -0.18 -2.17
C LEU A 23 30.69 -1.63 -2.40
N VAL A 24 30.22 -2.53 -1.53
CA VAL A 24 30.47 -3.97 -1.69
C VAL A 24 29.28 -4.60 -2.38
N SER A 25 29.48 -5.04 -3.62
CA SER A 25 28.47 -5.72 -4.43
C SER A 25 28.67 -7.24 -4.43
N ASP A 26 27.58 -7.98 -4.31
CA ASP A 26 27.51 -9.43 -4.53
C ASP A 26 26.55 -9.68 -5.71
N GLY A 27 27.08 -10.23 -6.81
CA GLY A 27 26.30 -10.42 -8.05
C GLY A 27 25.71 -9.13 -8.63
N GLY A 28 26.39 -7.99 -8.49
CA GLY A 28 25.91 -6.67 -8.95
C GLY A 28 24.83 -6.03 -8.06
N ARG A 29 24.63 -6.55 -6.85
CA ARG A 29 23.72 -5.99 -5.84
C ARG A 29 24.46 -5.68 -4.56
N VAL A 30 24.26 -4.49 -4.04
CA VAL A 30 24.78 -4.01 -2.77
C VAL A 30 23.71 -4.21 -1.70
N GLU A 31 24.10 -4.74 -0.54
CA GLU A 31 23.22 -4.86 0.63
C GLU A 31 22.90 -3.46 1.16
N VAL A 32 21.61 -3.13 1.27
CA VAL A 32 21.12 -1.84 1.77
C VAL A 32 20.09 -2.01 2.88
N ARG A 33 20.05 -1.04 3.79
CA ARG A 33 19.07 -0.92 4.86
C ARG A 33 18.52 0.49 4.94
N TYR A 34 17.26 0.62 5.33
CA TYR A 34 16.60 1.93 5.40
C TYR A 34 16.73 2.58 6.79
N LYS A 35 17.11 1.82 7.81
CA LYS A 35 17.33 2.29 9.18
C LYS A 35 18.50 1.57 9.85
N PRO A 36 19.21 2.24 10.76
CA PRO A 36 20.09 1.56 11.72
C PRO A 36 19.27 0.51 12.49
N ASN A 37 19.85 -0.67 12.73
CA ASN A 37 19.20 -1.81 13.41
C ASN A 37 17.93 -2.38 12.76
N ASP A 38 17.71 -2.16 11.45
CA ASP A 38 16.67 -2.87 10.70
C ASP A 38 17.10 -4.33 10.45
N GLY A 39 16.33 -5.30 10.95
CA GLY A 39 16.58 -6.73 10.68
C GLY A 39 16.30 -7.15 9.23
N ARG A 40 15.70 -6.26 8.42
CA ARG A 40 15.38 -6.54 7.01
C ARG A 40 16.53 -6.12 6.10
N LYS A 41 17.02 -7.08 5.32
CA LYS A 41 18.07 -6.89 4.31
C LYS A 41 17.44 -6.68 2.93
N TYR A 42 17.89 -5.67 2.20
CA TYR A 42 17.46 -5.40 0.83
C TYR A 42 18.68 -5.37 -0.08
N GLY A 43 18.51 -5.69 -1.36
CA GLY A 43 19.58 -5.62 -2.37
C GLY A 43 19.26 -4.54 -3.41
N ALA A 44 20.14 -3.56 -3.56
CA ALA A 44 20.05 -2.52 -4.58
C ALA A 44 21.17 -2.67 -5.61
N ARG A 45 20.91 -2.38 -6.89
CA ARG A 45 22.00 -2.31 -7.88
C ARG A 45 22.89 -1.12 -7.57
N GLU A 46 24.18 -1.29 -7.74
CA GLU A 46 25.21 -0.28 -7.46
C GLU A 46 24.93 1.04 -8.20
N ASP A 47 24.58 0.97 -9.49
CA ASP A 47 24.23 2.14 -10.33
C ASP A 47 23.07 2.99 -9.78
N ASN A 48 22.22 2.41 -8.92
CA ASN A 48 21.08 3.11 -8.33
C ASN A 48 21.41 3.75 -6.97
N LEU A 49 22.64 3.57 -6.47
CA LEU A 49 23.10 4.10 -5.19
C LEU A 49 24.02 5.30 -5.42
N LYS A 50 23.63 6.44 -4.85
CA LYS A 50 24.50 7.62 -4.78
C LYS A 50 25.09 7.70 -3.39
N VAL A 51 26.36 7.31 -3.23
CA VAL A 51 27.06 7.43 -1.95
C VAL A 51 27.12 8.90 -1.55
N VAL A 52 26.68 9.20 -0.33
CA VAL A 52 26.76 10.54 0.25
C VAL A 52 28.09 10.63 1.00
N PRO A 53 28.98 11.57 0.65
CA PRO A 53 30.23 11.77 1.38
C PRO A 53 29.96 12.00 2.87
N GLY A 54 30.61 11.23 3.73
CA GLY A 54 30.38 11.27 5.17
C GLY A 54 31.13 10.17 5.91
N GLU A 55 30.96 10.14 7.22
CA GLU A 55 31.63 9.20 8.12
C GLU A 55 31.20 7.75 7.86
N LEU A 56 32.17 6.83 7.87
CA LEU A 56 31.94 5.40 7.81
C LEU A 56 31.28 4.93 9.10
N LEU A 57 30.15 4.26 8.97
CA LEU A 57 29.45 3.69 10.11
C LEU A 57 30.03 2.30 10.40
N PRO A 58 30.25 1.95 11.67
CA PRO A 58 30.77 0.65 12.06
C PRO A 58 29.80 -0.48 11.68
N ASP A 59 30.30 -1.72 11.60
CA ASP A 59 29.53 -2.90 11.14
C ASP A 59 28.27 -3.18 11.98
N ASP A 60 28.32 -2.81 13.26
CA ASP A 60 27.25 -2.93 14.25
C ASP A 60 26.17 -1.83 14.14
N ALA A 61 26.42 -0.73 13.40
CA ALA A 61 25.43 0.32 13.17
C ALA A 61 24.16 -0.19 12.45
N CYS A 62 24.27 -1.35 11.80
CA CYS A 62 23.19 -2.09 11.20
C CYS A 62 23.19 -3.54 11.71
N GLY A 63 23.31 -3.74 13.02
CA GLY A 63 23.13 -5.06 13.64
C GLY A 63 21.70 -5.62 13.46
N PRO A 64 21.49 -6.93 13.69
CA PRO A 64 20.15 -7.46 13.92
C PRO A 64 19.56 -6.83 15.20
N ALA A 65 18.26 -6.53 15.22
CA ALA A 65 17.60 -5.96 16.39
C ALA A 65 17.84 -6.86 17.63
N GLU A 66 18.32 -6.27 18.72
CA GLU A 66 18.48 -6.98 20.00
C GLU A 66 17.13 -7.56 20.43
N ALA A 67 17.16 -8.85 20.77
CA ALA A 67 16.01 -9.56 21.31
C ALA A 67 15.70 -9.01 22.71
N VAL A 68 14.52 -8.42 22.88
CA VAL A 68 13.99 -8.10 24.20
C VAL A 68 13.72 -9.42 24.93
N GLU A 69 14.50 -9.71 25.97
CA GLU A 69 14.31 -10.85 26.86
C GLU A 69 12.94 -10.79 27.56
N LYS A 70 12.08 -11.77 27.26
CA LYS A 70 10.94 -12.09 28.13
C LYS A 70 11.39 -13.11 29.17
N LYS A 71 11.17 -12.78 30.45
CA LYS A 71 11.38 -13.70 31.58
C LYS A 71 10.58 -14.99 31.39
N LYS A 72 11.28 -16.10 31.66
CA LYS A 72 10.80 -17.49 31.68
C LYS A 72 9.80 -17.69 32.81
N ASP A 73 8.83 -18.58 32.59
CA ASP A 73 8.55 -19.72 33.47
C ASP A 73 7.77 -20.79 32.69
N GLY A 74 8.10 -22.07 32.93
CA GLY A 74 7.19 -23.19 32.70
C GLY A 74 7.43 -24.08 31.47
N GLU A 75 8.33 -25.04 31.64
CA GLU A 75 8.29 -26.43 31.17
C GLU A 75 8.13 -26.79 29.69
N ALA A 76 9.19 -27.44 29.20
CA ALA A 76 9.30 -28.09 27.92
C ALA A 76 8.41 -29.33 27.81
N GLN A 77 7.72 -29.46 26.68
CA GLN A 77 7.39 -30.77 26.13
C GLN A 77 7.95 -30.89 24.71
N VAL A 78 8.72 -31.96 24.56
CA VAL A 78 9.38 -32.44 23.35
C VAL A 78 8.30 -32.89 22.36
N ALA A 79 8.21 -32.22 21.22
CA ALA A 79 7.47 -32.73 20.06
C ALA A 79 8.42 -32.83 18.87
N THR A 80 8.47 -34.04 18.35
CA THR A 80 9.36 -34.58 17.33
C THR A 80 9.22 -33.85 15.99
N LYS A 81 10.38 -33.67 15.34
CA LYS A 81 10.48 -33.24 13.95
C LYS A 81 9.84 -34.30 13.05
N SER A 82 8.71 -33.99 12.43
CA SER A 82 8.30 -34.64 11.19
C SER A 82 8.65 -33.73 10.02
N ALA A 83 9.74 -34.13 9.36
CA ALA A 83 10.09 -33.66 8.03
C ALA A 83 8.97 -34.05 7.06
N GLY A 84 8.35 -33.04 6.47
CA GLY A 84 7.33 -33.18 5.43
C GLY A 84 7.33 -31.92 4.59
N THR A 85 8.44 -31.65 3.90
CA THR A 85 8.49 -30.63 2.86
C THR A 85 7.66 -31.10 1.67
N SER A 86 6.35 -30.88 1.71
CA SER A 86 5.57 -30.75 0.49
C SER A 86 5.82 -29.35 -0.06
N ARG A 87 6.65 -29.27 -1.10
CA ARG A 87 6.88 -28.07 -1.89
C ARG A 87 5.55 -27.71 -2.55
N ALA A 88 4.77 -26.83 -1.90
CA ALA A 88 3.54 -26.30 -2.48
C ALA A 88 3.88 -25.63 -3.81
N LYS A 89 3.20 -26.07 -4.88
CA LYS A 89 3.37 -25.60 -6.25
C LYS A 89 3.14 -24.08 -6.27
N ALA A 90 4.13 -23.30 -6.71
CA ALA A 90 3.98 -21.86 -6.81
C ALA A 90 2.89 -21.54 -7.84
N THR A 91 1.77 -20.98 -7.38
CA THR A 91 0.68 -20.56 -8.25
C THR A 91 1.12 -19.38 -9.11
N THR A 92 0.80 -19.44 -10.39
CA THR A 92 1.09 -18.41 -11.39
C THR A 92 0.37 -17.10 -11.05
N SER A 93 0.84 -15.99 -11.64
CA SER A 93 0.19 -14.68 -11.47
C SER A 93 -1.26 -14.69 -11.96
N GLU A 94 -1.60 -15.54 -12.93
CA GLU A 94 -2.95 -15.69 -13.46
C GLU A 94 -3.85 -16.49 -12.53
N GLU A 95 -3.35 -17.57 -11.92
CA GLU A 95 -4.12 -18.34 -10.93
C GLU A 95 -4.44 -17.51 -9.67
N ARG A 96 -3.53 -16.62 -9.25
CA ARG A 96 -3.79 -15.69 -8.13
C ARG A 96 -4.83 -14.62 -8.49
N LYS A 97 -4.78 -14.11 -9.72
CA LYS A 97 -5.81 -13.20 -10.26
C LYS A 97 -7.18 -13.87 -10.32
N ALA A 98 -7.24 -15.09 -10.85
CA ALA A 98 -8.48 -15.86 -10.93
C ALA A 98 -9.07 -16.17 -9.54
N ALA A 99 -8.22 -16.53 -8.56
CA ALA A 99 -8.65 -16.76 -7.18
C ALA A 99 -9.13 -15.49 -6.47
N ALA A 100 -8.44 -14.34 -6.68
CA ALA A 100 -8.86 -13.05 -6.12
C ALA A 100 -10.20 -12.58 -6.71
N LYS A 101 -10.38 -12.75 -8.03
CA LYS A 101 -11.65 -12.51 -8.71
C LYS A 101 -12.75 -13.43 -8.18
N ALA A 102 -12.50 -14.73 -8.05
CA ALA A 102 -13.47 -15.69 -7.52
C ALA A 102 -13.84 -15.41 -6.06
N ALA A 103 -12.89 -15.00 -5.21
CA ALA A 103 -13.16 -14.61 -3.82
C ALA A 103 -13.98 -13.33 -3.71
N HIS A 104 -13.79 -12.38 -4.64
CA HIS A 104 -14.60 -11.18 -4.76
C HIS A 104 -16.03 -11.49 -5.24
N ASP A 105 -16.14 -12.34 -6.27
CA ASP A 105 -17.42 -12.79 -6.82
C ASP A 105 -18.20 -13.67 -5.80
N ALA A 106 -17.49 -14.29 -4.85
CA ALA A 106 -18.05 -15.07 -3.74
C ALA A 106 -18.29 -14.27 -2.45
N ALA A 107 -18.01 -12.96 -2.44
CA ALA A 107 -18.40 -12.09 -1.33
C ALA A 107 -19.92 -12.15 -1.15
N PRO A 108 -20.45 -12.12 0.10
CA PRO A 108 -21.88 -12.16 0.32
C PRO A 108 -22.58 -11.08 -0.51
N PRO A 109 -23.78 -11.37 -1.06
CA PRO A 109 -24.54 -10.39 -1.82
C PRO A 109 -24.63 -9.11 -1.00
N LEU A 110 -24.39 -7.97 -1.66
CA LEU A 110 -24.57 -6.68 -1.03
C LEU A 110 -25.98 -6.62 -0.43
N ALA A 111 -26.09 -6.10 0.80
CA ALA A 111 -27.40 -5.91 1.39
C ALA A 111 -28.24 -5.00 0.48
N GLU A 112 -29.54 -5.24 0.42
CA GLU A 112 -30.44 -4.46 -0.40
C GLU A 112 -30.29 -2.95 -0.09
N GLY A 113 -30.06 -2.13 -1.13
CA GLY A 113 -29.81 -0.69 -0.99
C GLY A 113 -28.40 -0.30 -0.56
N GLN A 114 -27.46 -1.24 -0.41
CA GLN A 114 -26.06 -0.95 -0.11
C GLN A 114 -25.28 -0.49 -1.35
N LEU A 115 -24.54 0.60 -1.21
CA LEU A 115 -23.64 1.12 -2.23
C LEU A 115 -22.25 0.50 -2.09
N VAL A 116 -21.56 0.30 -3.22
CA VAL A 116 -20.14 -0.09 -3.24
C VAL A 116 -19.34 0.96 -3.98
N ALA A 117 -18.28 1.43 -3.34
CA ALA A 117 -17.27 2.25 -3.99
C ALA A 117 -15.95 1.50 -4.09
N TYR A 118 -15.21 1.75 -5.16
CA TYR A 118 -13.81 1.38 -5.33
C TYR A 118 -12.99 2.66 -5.36
N ALA A 119 -11.92 2.72 -4.59
CA ALA A 119 -11.12 3.93 -4.40
C ALA A 119 -9.64 3.59 -4.52
N ASP A 120 -8.94 4.32 -5.39
CA ASP A 120 -7.51 4.18 -5.60
C ASP A 120 -6.83 5.54 -5.83
N GLY A 121 -5.53 5.60 -5.55
CA GLY A 121 -4.68 6.78 -5.67
C GLY A 121 -3.39 6.49 -6.44
N ALA A 122 -3.00 7.44 -7.28
CA ALA A 122 -1.78 7.38 -8.06
C ALA A 122 -0.89 8.62 -7.81
N CYS A 123 0.42 8.41 -7.74
CA CYS A 123 1.40 9.48 -7.64
C CYS A 123 2.67 9.14 -8.45
N THR A 124 3.15 10.11 -9.25
CA THR A 124 4.42 9.98 -9.98
C THR A 124 5.52 10.70 -9.21
N GLY A 125 6.58 10.00 -8.79
CA GLY A 125 7.75 10.59 -8.12
C GLY A 125 7.71 10.61 -6.58
N ASN A 126 6.55 10.36 -5.97
CA ASN A 126 6.27 10.23 -4.52
C ASN A 126 7.31 10.87 -3.55
N PRO A 127 7.27 12.20 -3.33
CA PRO A 127 6.19 13.11 -3.74
C PRO A 127 6.27 13.58 -5.20
N GLY A 128 5.12 13.91 -5.77
CA GLY A 128 4.99 14.49 -7.11
C GLY A 128 3.54 14.56 -7.58
N PRO A 129 3.27 14.74 -8.88
CA PRO A 129 1.91 14.82 -9.40
C PRO A 129 1.06 13.64 -8.94
N ALA A 130 -0.06 13.93 -8.28
CA ALA A 130 -0.93 12.97 -7.63
C ALA A 130 -2.37 13.12 -8.11
N GLY A 131 -3.11 12.02 -8.15
CA GLY A 131 -4.51 11.98 -8.55
C GLY A 131 -5.19 10.74 -7.99
N LEU A 132 -6.51 10.78 -7.97
CA LEU A 132 -7.34 9.71 -7.43
C LEU A 132 -8.39 9.26 -8.44
N GLY A 133 -8.86 8.04 -8.24
CA GLY A 133 -9.96 7.46 -8.99
C GLY A 133 -10.97 6.85 -8.02
N VAL A 134 -12.25 7.09 -8.29
CA VAL A 134 -13.36 6.50 -7.53
C VAL A 134 -14.41 5.97 -8.50
N VAL A 135 -14.89 4.78 -8.22
CA VAL A 135 -16.04 4.18 -8.90
C VAL A 135 -17.09 3.81 -7.87
N VAL A 136 -18.24 4.45 -7.88
CA VAL A 136 -19.38 4.09 -7.04
C VAL A 136 -20.44 3.37 -7.86
N VAL A 137 -20.98 2.26 -7.35
CA VAL A 137 -22.01 1.44 -8.00
C VAL A 137 -23.27 1.42 -7.13
N ASP A 138 -24.42 1.67 -7.78
CA ASP A 138 -25.77 1.62 -7.24
C ASP A 138 -26.68 0.90 -8.26
N GLY A 139 -26.75 -0.43 -8.16
CA GLY A 139 -27.42 -1.25 -9.18
C GLY A 139 -26.81 -1.03 -10.58
N ASP A 140 -27.63 -0.63 -11.54
CA ASP A 140 -27.22 -0.32 -12.92
C ASP A 140 -26.64 1.08 -13.12
N ARG A 141 -26.60 1.88 -12.03
CA ARG A 141 -26.01 3.21 -12.04
C ARG A 141 -24.59 3.15 -11.50
N ARG A 142 -23.73 3.96 -12.10
CA ARG A 142 -22.33 4.09 -11.70
C ARG A 142 -21.89 5.54 -11.75
N ILE A 143 -21.14 5.97 -10.75
CA ILE A 143 -20.45 7.26 -10.74
C ILE A 143 -18.96 6.99 -10.85
N GLU A 144 -18.30 7.66 -11.80
CA GLU A 144 -16.83 7.68 -11.91
C GLU A 144 -16.30 9.06 -11.57
N ILE A 145 -15.28 9.11 -10.73
CA ILE A 145 -14.56 10.33 -10.37
C ILE A 145 -13.08 10.10 -10.70
N SER A 146 -12.49 11.03 -11.42
CA SER A 146 -11.06 11.13 -11.65
C SER A 146 -10.66 12.53 -11.22
N GLU A 147 -9.78 12.69 -10.25
CA GLU A 147 -9.45 14.01 -9.70
C GLU A 147 -7.93 14.19 -9.59
N TYR A 148 -7.43 15.28 -10.17
CA TYR A 148 -6.04 15.68 -10.05
C TYR A 148 -5.84 16.54 -8.79
N LEU A 149 -4.90 16.13 -7.93
CA LEU A 149 -4.66 16.76 -6.62
C LEU A 149 -3.48 17.73 -6.61
N GLY A 150 -2.82 17.97 -7.76
CA GLY A 150 -1.57 18.70 -7.79
C GLY A 150 -0.39 17.84 -7.35
N ASN A 151 0.55 18.40 -6.58
CA ASN A 151 1.69 17.65 -6.03
C ASN A 151 1.35 17.09 -4.65
N GLY A 152 1.57 15.79 -4.44
CA GLY A 152 1.29 15.10 -3.19
C GLY A 152 2.05 13.78 -3.09
N THR A 153 1.55 12.87 -2.26
CA THR A 153 2.08 11.50 -2.12
C THR A 153 1.01 10.48 -2.48
N ASN A 154 1.41 9.22 -2.72
CA ASN A 154 0.42 8.16 -2.98
C ASN A 154 -0.57 8.01 -1.82
N ASN A 155 -0.07 8.05 -0.58
CA ASN A 155 -0.88 7.93 0.62
C ASN A 155 -1.92 9.05 0.75
N ILE A 156 -1.59 10.28 0.33
CA ILE A 156 -2.56 11.37 0.28
C ILE A 156 -3.64 11.03 -0.75
N ALA A 157 -3.25 10.64 -1.97
CA ALA A 157 -4.20 10.30 -3.03
C ALA A 157 -5.15 9.16 -2.63
N GLU A 158 -4.64 8.07 -2.05
CA GLU A 158 -5.43 6.93 -1.59
C GLU A 158 -6.42 7.32 -0.48
N LEU A 159 -5.99 8.09 0.52
CA LEU A 159 -6.88 8.54 1.61
C LEU A 159 -7.94 9.52 1.10
N THR A 160 -7.55 10.46 0.23
CA THR A 160 -8.49 11.40 -0.39
C THR A 160 -9.48 10.67 -1.29
N ALA A 161 -9.09 9.60 -1.99
CA ALA A 161 -10.01 8.76 -2.77
C ALA A 161 -11.14 8.19 -1.91
N ILE A 162 -10.83 7.73 -0.69
CA ILE A 162 -11.83 7.25 0.27
C ILE A 162 -12.79 8.38 0.69
N LEU A 163 -12.28 9.58 0.98
CA LEU A 163 -13.13 10.74 1.28
C LEU A 163 -14.07 11.08 0.11
N ARG A 164 -13.55 11.06 -1.12
CA ARG A 164 -14.34 11.32 -2.33
C ARG A 164 -15.41 10.26 -2.56
N ALA A 165 -15.12 8.99 -2.24
CA ALA A 165 -16.12 7.93 -2.29
C ALA A 165 -17.29 8.17 -1.34
N VAL A 166 -17.00 8.54 -0.09
CA VAL A 166 -18.06 8.85 0.90
C VAL A 166 -18.84 10.10 0.49
N GLY A 167 -18.15 11.21 0.21
CA GLY A 167 -18.79 12.47 -0.16
C GLY A 167 -19.60 12.40 -1.46
N ALA A 168 -19.29 11.44 -2.35
CA ALA A 168 -20.06 11.25 -3.58
C ALA A 168 -21.50 10.76 -3.34
N VAL A 169 -21.78 10.18 -2.17
CA VAL A 169 -23.07 9.54 -1.85
C VAL A 169 -23.58 9.86 -0.44
N GLU A 170 -22.96 10.81 0.26
CA GLU A 170 -23.34 11.20 1.63
C GLU A 170 -24.82 11.61 1.71
N ASP A 171 -25.34 12.31 0.70
CA ASP A 171 -26.73 12.77 0.63
C ASP A 171 -27.75 11.63 0.37
N THR A 172 -27.30 10.43 0.02
CA THR A 172 -28.21 9.31 -0.29
C THR A 172 -28.75 8.63 0.96
N GLY A 173 -28.07 8.77 2.10
CA GLY A 173 -28.36 8.03 3.33
C GLY A 173 -28.17 6.51 3.24
N LYS A 174 -27.71 5.99 2.09
CA LYS A 174 -27.50 4.55 1.88
C LYS A 174 -26.21 4.07 2.57
N PRO A 175 -26.18 2.85 3.12
CA PRO A 175 -24.95 2.24 3.62
C PRO A 175 -23.90 2.11 2.51
N LEU A 176 -22.65 2.46 2.80
CA LEU A 176 -21.54 2.40 1.86
C LEU A 176 -20.47 1.38 2.29
N LEU A 177 -20.04 0.56 1.34
CA LEU A 177 -18.81 -0.23 1.42
C LEU A 177 -17.76 0.35 0.46
N VAL A 178 -16.63 0.81 1.00
CA VAL A 178 -15.47 1.24 0.19
C VAL A 178 -14.47 0.10 0.10
N ARG A 179 -14.09 -0.25 -1.13
CA ARG A 179 -13.04 -1.22 -1.46
C ARG A 179 -11.80 -0.48 -1.94
N THR A 180 -10.64 -0.86 -1.42
CA THR A 180 -9.35 -0.29 -1.79
C THR A 180 -8.25 -1.33 -1.66
N ASP A 181 -7.22 -1.26 -2.49
CA ASP A 181 -6.00 -2.06 -2.37
C ASP A 181 -4.89 -1.35 -1.56
N SER A 182 -5.16 -0.15 -1.03
CA SER A 182 -4.25 0.54 -0.14
C SER A 182 -4.11 -0.19 1.20
N GLN A 183 -3.01 -0.92 1.35
CA GLN A 183 -2.62 -1.51 2.64
C GLN A 183 -2.37 -0.45 3.70
N TYR A 184 -1.88 0.72 3.30
CA TYR A 184 -1.62 1.83 4.21
C TYR A 184 -2.93 2.36 4.79
N ALA A 185 -3.92 2.66 3.94
CA ALA A 185 -5.24 3.15 4.38
C ALA A 185 -5.92 2.13 5.29
N ILE A 186 -5.97 0.86 4.90
CA ILE A 186 -6.51 -0.22 5.75
C ILE A 186 -5.77 -0.29 7.09
N GLY A 187 -4.44 -0.18 7.06
CA GLY A 187 -3.58 -0.18 8.24
C GLY A 187 -3.95 0.92 9.24
N VAL A 188 -3.99 2.17 8.79
CA VAL A 188 -4.21 3.33 9.66
C VAL A 188 -5.68 3.52 10.05
N LEU A 189 -6.63 3.11 9.20
CA LEU A 189 -8.06 3.31 9.42
C LEU A 189 -8.72 2.15 10.18
N GLN A 190 -8.29 0.90 9.97
CA GLN A 190 -8.92 -0.28 10.58
C GLN A 190 -8.01 -1.08 11.53
N LYS A 191 -6.72 -1.21 11.21
CA LYS A 191 -5.79 -2.08 11.96
C LYS A 191 -5.04 -1.38 13.10
N GLY A 192 -5.46 -0.17 13.45
CA GLY A 192 -4.87 0.59 14.57
C GLY A 192 -3.43 1.06 14.33
N TRP A 193 -2.95 1.12 13.09
CA TRP A 193 -1.61 1.65 12.82
C TRP A 193 -1.56 3.15 13.13
N LYS A 194 -0.46 3.59 13.74
CA LYS A 194 -0.20 5.01 13.97
C LYS A 194 0.23 5.68 12.66
N ALA A 195 -0.48 6.71 12.25
CA ALA A 195 -0.07 7.56 11.13
C ALA A 195 1.22 8.31 11.49
N LYS A 196 2.22 8.24 10.62
CA LYS A 196 3.51 8.95 10.80
C LYS A 196 3.58 10.28 10.06
N ALA A 197 2.69 10.47 9.09
CA ALA A 197 2.50 11.66 8.28
C ALA A 197 1.01 11.76 7.92
N ASN A 198 0.56 12.94 7.50
CA ASN A 198 -0.83 13.21 7.13
C ASN A 198 -1.82 12.87 8.25
N THR A 199 -1.46 13.13 9.51
CA THR A 199 -2.26 12.78 10.69
C THR A 199 -3.65 13.39 10.65
N ASP A 200 -3.75 14.63 10.18
CA ASP A 200 -5.01 15.38 10.11
C ASP A 200 -5.94 14.75 9.07
N LEU A 201 -5.40 14.40 7.89
CA LEU A 201 -6.15 13.68 6.86
C LEU A 201 -6.62 12.31 7.34
N VAL A 202 -5.78 11.58 8.08
CA VAL A 202 -6.18 10.28 8.65
C VAL A 202 -7.27 10.45 9.70
N ALA A 203 -7.22 11.49 10.53
CA ALA A 203 -8.26 11.80 11.49
C ALA A 203 -9.59 12.16 10.79
N GLU A 204 -9.54 13.03 9.78
CA GLU A 204 -10.70 13.39 8.96
C GLU A 204 -11.36 12.16 8.32
N VAL A 205 -10.56 11.28 7.69
CA VAL A 205 -11.09 10.06 7.06
C VAL A 205 -11.76 9.16 8.11
N LYS A 206 -11.17 9.01 9.30
CA LYS A 206 -11.79 8.22 10.39
C LYS A 206 -13.12 8.79 10.82
N ASP A 207 -13.21 10.11 10.99
CA ASP A 207 -14.42 10.78 11.41
C ASP A 207 -15.52 10.66 10.36
N VAL A 208 -15.19 10.85 9.08
CA VAL A 208 -16.13 10.70 7.95
C VAL A 208 -16.64 9.26 7.84
N LEU A 209 -15.74 8.26 7.93
CA LEU A 209 -16.14 6.85 7.91
C LEU A 209 -17.07 6.49 9.07
N LYS A 210 -16.78 7.01 10.28
CA LYS A 210 -17.61 6.79 11.46
C LYS A 210 -18.98 7.47 11.33
N ARG A 211 -19.02 8.73 10.92
CA ARG A 211 -20.25 9.53 10.73
C ARG A 211 -21.21 8.85 9.75
N ASN A 212 -20.67 8.35 8.64
CA ASN A 212 -21.42 7.73 7.56
C ASN A 212 -21.62 6.21 7.71
N LYS A 213 -21.19 5.62 8.85
CA LYS A 213 -21.21 4.17 9.08
C LYS A 213 -20.61 3.38 7.90
N THR A 214 -19.60 3.96 7.25
CA THR A 214 -18.99 3.39 6.04
C THR A 214 -18.09 2.23 6.42
N ARG A 215 -18.25 1.10 5.73
CA ARG A 215 -17.36 -0.06 5.86
C ARG A 215 -16.20 0.08 4.88
N LEU A 216 -15.04 -0.42 5.28
CA LEU A 216 -13.85 -0.46 4.43
C LEU A 216 -13.42 -1.92 4.26
N GLU A 217 -13.07 -2.31 3.04
CA GLU A 217 -12.64 -3.67 2.70
C GLU A 217 -11.41 -3.63 1.81
N TYR A 218 -10.43 -4.46 2.15
CA TYR A 218 -9.24 -4.61 1.32
C TYR A 218 -9.56 -5.49 0.11
N VAL A 219 -9.18 -5.02 -1.08
CA VAL A 219 -9.14 -5.86 -2.28
C VAL A 219 -7.69 -5.99 -2.77
N PRO A 220 -7.30 -7.13 -3.35
CA PRO A 220 -5.96 -7.26 -3.92
C PRO A 220 -5.82 -6.37 -5.17
N GLY A 221 -4.79 -5.52 -5.19
CA GLY A 221 -4.45 -4.69 -6.35
C GLY A 221 -4.01 -5.54 -7.55
N HIS A 222 -4.27 -5.05 -8.76
CA HIS A 222 -3.91 -5.69 -10.04
C HIS A 222 -4.27 -7.18 -10.13
N SER A 223 -5.35 -7.57 -9.48
CA SER A 223 -5.75 -8.97 -9.30
C SER A 223 -7.02 -9.34 -10.07
N GLY A 224 -7.44 -8.57 -11.08
CA GLY A 224 -8.63 -8.85 -11.89
C GLY A 224 -9.95 -8.36 -11.29
N VAL A 225 -9.90 -7.49 -10.28
CA VAL A 225 -11.10 -6.82 -9.73
C VAL A 225 -11.41 -5.61 -10.62
N ALA A 226 -12.23 -5.82 -11.65
CA ALA A 226 -12.44 -4.88 -12.75
C ALA A 226 -12.77 -3.43 -12.31
N LEU A 227 -13.56 -3.25 -11.24
CA LEU A 227 -13.91 -1.91 -10.76
C LEU A 227 -12.79 -1.24 -9.96
N ASN A 228 -11.93 -2.01 -9.29
CA ASN A 228 -10.71 -1.49 -8.68
C ASN A 228 -9.68 -1.11 -9.75
N GLU A 229 -9.54 -1.94 -10.79
CA GLU A 229 -8.67 -1.64 -11.93
C GLU A 229 -9.14 -0.37 -12.66
N ARG A 230 -10.45 -0.15 -12.77
CA ARG A 230 -10.92 1.15 -13.28
C ARG A 230 -10.62 2.31 -12.32
N ALA A 231 -10.72 2.14 -11.00
CA ALA A 231 -10.32 3.20 -10.08
C ALA A 231 -8.83 3.58 -10.27
N ASP A 232 -7.93 2.59 -10.43
CA ASP A 232 -6.51 2.81 -10.77
C ASP A 232 -6.34 3.55 -12.10
N GLU A 233 -7.07 3.14 -13.15
CA GLU A 233 -7.05 3.83 -14.45
C GLU A 233 -7.46 5.30 -14.34
N LEU A 234 -8.54 5.59 -13.60
CA LEU A 234 -9.05 6.95 -13.39
C LEU A 234 -8.03 7.80 -12.60
N ALA A 235 -7.35 7.22 -11.61
CA ALA A 235 -6.31 7.89 -10.85
C ALA A 235 -5.10 8.24 -11.72
N ARG A 236 -4.63 7.29 -12.55
CA ARG A 236 -3.54 7.51 -13.49
C ARG A 236 -3.92 8.50 -14.59
N GLU A 237 -5.16 8.48 -15.06
CA GLU A 237 -5.66 9.45 -16.03
C GLU A 237 -5.66 10.87 -15.45
N ALA A 238 -6.08 11.05 -14.20
CA ALA A 238 -6.01 12.34 -13.50
C ALA A 238 -4.58 12.87 -13.46
N VAL A 239 -3.61 12.04 -13.06
CA VAL A 239 -2.19 12.42 -13.01
C VAL A 239 -1.65 12.79 -14.40
N ARG A 240 -1.94 11.97 -15.41
CA ARG A 240 -1.45 12.15 -16.78
C ARG A 240 -2.04 13.39 -17.44
N SER A 241 -3.36 13.58 -17.32
CA SER A 241 -4.09 14.66 -17.98
C SER A 241 -4.07 15.96 -17.20
N ARG A 242 -3.75 15.90 -15.89
CA ARG A 242 -3.84 17.02 -14.93
C ARG A 242 -5.22 17.66 -14.91
N ARG A 243 -6.26 16.86 -15.12
CA ARG A 243 -7.66 17.29 -15.12
C ARG A 243 -8.46 16.46 -14.14
N SER A 244 -9.56 17.05 -13.69
CA SER A 244 -10.56 16.38 -12.87
C SER A 244 -11.86 16.22 -13.67
N SER A 245 -12.55 15.11 -13.48
CA SER A 245 -13.85 14.81 -14.10
C SER A 245 -14.71 13.97 -13.18
N ARG A 246 -16.04 14.13 -13.30
CA ARG A 246 -17.05 13.31 -12.64
C ARG A 246 -18.09 12.94 -13.68
N ARG A 247 -18.42 11.66 -13.78
CA ARG A 247 -19.38 11.13 -14.76
C ARG A 247 -20.39 10.22 -14.07
N ALA A 248 -21.66 10.39 -14.40
CA ALA A 248 -22.71 9.43 -14.05
C ALA A 248 -23.01 8.58 -15.29
N ILE A 249 -23.02 7.26 -15.12
CA ILE A 249 -23.24 6.27 -16.16
C ILE A 249 -24.45 5.44 -15.73
N THR A 250 -25.36 5.17 -16.63
CA THR A 250 -26.47 4.22 -16.43
C THR A 250 -26.35 3.18 -17.54
N LYS A 251 -26.39 1.90 -17.18
CA LYS A 251 -26.40 0.83 -18.18
C LYS A 251 -27.66 0.99 -19.03
N SER A 252 -27.49 1.23 -20.33
CA SER A 252 -28.59 1.23 -21.29
C SER A 252 -29.12 -0.20 -21.42
N GLU A 253 -30.43 -0.39 -21.39
CA GLU A 253 -31.09 -1.69 -21.67
C GLU A 253 -30.74 -2.23 -23.06
#